data_AF-A0A9P7DM74-F1
#
_entry.id   AF-A0A9P7DM74-F1
#
_cell.length_a   1.000
_cell.length_b   1.000
_cell.length_c   1.000
_cell.angle_alpha   90.00
_cell.angle_beta   90.00
_cell.angle_gamma   90.00
#
_symmetry.space_group_name_H-M   'P 1'
#
loop_
_entity.id
_entity.type
_entity.pdbx_description
1 polymer ?
#
loop_
_entity_poly.entity_id
_entity_poly.type
_entity_poly.pdbx_seq_one_letter_code
_entity_poly.pdbx_strand_id
1 'polypeptide(L)'
;AIPLLRALENSSAVVGVPMSWVLQVTAKFVMLLRQLQQAETTARGGETSNISVPQPITVAHTGKPGRPRKVPNVQLLHEFASPGRHLQQTKLAQVMGIHHNTLRSYLKQNNVSYKYSLISDADLDQAYKVSRPNALWHMDGHHKLI
;
A
#
# COMPACT_ATOMS: atom_id res chain seq x y z
N ALA A 1 -28.41 -10.31 -23.97
CA ALA A 1 -29.08 -10.64 -22.71
C ALA A 1 -30.36 -11.44 -23.02
N ILE A 2 -30.67 -12.63 -22.50
CA ILE A 2 -29.91 -13.75 -21.91
C ILE A 2 -30.76 -15.00 -22.26
N PRO A 3 -30.26 -16.02 -22.98
CA PRO A 3 -31.00 -17.26 -23.28
C PRO A 3 -31.59 -17.95 -22.03
N LEU A 4 -30.91 -17.76 -20.90
CA LEU A 4 -31.27 -18.22 -19.56
C LEU A 4 -32.60 -17.62 -19.06
N LEU A 5 -32.93 -16.36 -19.40
CA LEU A 5 -34.21 -15.74 -19.01
C LEU A 5 -35.39 -16.35 -19.76
N ARG A 6 -35.26 -16.64 -21.06
CA ARG A 6 -36.30 -17.36 -21.83
C ARG A 6 -36.49 -18.79 -21.35
N ALA A 7 -35.40 -19.48 -21.00
CA ALA A 7 -35.48 -20.83 -20.46
C ALA A 7 -36.21 -20.88 -19.10
N LEU A 8 -36.00 -19.85 -18.26
CA LEU A 8 -36.72 -19.67 -16.99
C LEU A 8 -38.20 -19.33 -17.19
N GLU A 9 -38.52 -18.46 -18.14
CA GLU A 9 -39.91 -18.11 -18.48
C GLU A 9 -40.70 -19.34 -18.95
N ASN A 10 -40.12 -20.13 -19.86
CA ASN A 10 -40.74 -21.35 -20.39
C ASN A 10 -40.90 -22.46 -19.32
N SER A 11 -40.00 -22.55 -18.35
CA SER A 11 -40.05 -23.56 -17.26
C SER A 11 -40.95 -23.13 -16.10
N SER A 12 -41.05 -21.83 -15.83
CA SER A 12 -41.93 -21.26 -14.80
C SER A 12 -43.42 -21.48 -15.08
N ALA A 13 -43.81 -21.53 -16.35
CA ALA A 13 -45.19 -21.79 -16.78
C ALA A 13 -45.66 -23.23 -16.47
N VAL A 14 -44.74 -24.16 -16.27
CA VAL A 14 -45.03 -25.60 -16.08
C VAL A 14 -44.82 -26.07 -14.64
N VAL A 15 -43.77 -25.58 -13.95
CA VAL A 15 -43.36 -26.09 -12.62
C VAL A 15 -43.29 -24.98 -11.57
N GLY A 16 -43.46 -23.71 -11.95
CA GLY A 16 -43.19 -22.56 -11.08
C GLY A 16 -41.71 -22.36 -10.80
N VAL A 17 -41.31 -21.16 -10.39
CA VAL A 17 -39.91 -20.88 -10.05
C VAL A 17 -39.63 -21.37 -8.62
N PRO A 18 -38.61 -22.23 -8.40
CA PRO A 18 -38.27 -22.69 -7.06
C PRO A 18 -37.90 -21.52 -6.14
N MET A 19 -38.55 -21.41 -4.99
CA MET A 19 -38.31 -20.33 -4.03
C MET A 19 -36.85 -20.27 -3.56
N SER A 20 -36.18 -21.44 -3.45
CA SER A 20 -34.76 -21.53 -3.13
C SER A 20 -33.85 -20.84 -4.15
N TRP A 21 -34.20 -20.91 -5.44
CA TRP A 21 -33.48 -20.23 -6.50
C TRP A 21 -33.68 -18.72 -6.41
N VAL A 22 -34.91 -18.26 -6.16
CA VAL A 22 -35.21 -16.83 -5.95
C VAL A 22 -34.39 -16.28 -4.78
N LEU A 23 -34.38 -16.98 -3.64
CA LEU A 23 -33.59 -16.57 -2.47
C LEU A 23 -32.09 -16.50 -2.76
N GLN A 24 -31.53 -17.45 -3.50
CA GLN A 24 -30.12 -17.43 -3.90
C GLN A 24 -29.80 -16.26 -4.82
N VAL A 25 -30.66 -16.01 -5.81
CA VAL A 25 -30.51 -14.88 -6.73
C VAL A 25 -30.60 -13.56 -5.97
N THR A 26 -31.61 -13.38 -5.12
CA THR A 26 -31.75 -12.19 -4.28
C THR A 26 -30.52 -11.98 -3.40
N ALA A 27 -29.97 -13.02 -2.78
CA ALA A 27 -28.76 -12.91 -1.98
C ALA A 27 -27.55 -12.42 -2.81
N LYS A 28 -27.37 -12.94 -4.02
CA LYS A 28 -26.29 -12.51 -4.93
C LYS A 28 -26.47 -11.05 -5.38
N PHE A 29 -27.70 -10.65 -5.71
CA PHE A 29 -27.99 -9.27 -6.08
C PHE A 29 -27.81 -8.29 -4.92
N VAL A 30 -28.17 -8.67 -3.69
CA VAL A 30 -27.93 -7.86 -2.49
C VAL A 30 -26.43 -7.67 -2.23
N MET A 31 -25.63 -8.74 -2.40
CA MET A 31 -24.16 -8.61 -2.30
C MET A 31 -23.60 -7.66 -3.36
N LEU A 32 -24.07 -7.77 -4.60
CA LEU A 32 -23.62 -6.94 -5.70
C LEU A 32 -24.00 -5.47 -5.48
N LEU A 33 -25.22 -5.20 -4.99
CA LEU A 33 -25.66 -3.86 -4.59
C LEU A 33 -24.77 -3.26 -3.50
N ARG A 34 -24.40 -4.03 -2.47
CA ARG A 34 -23.47 -3.56 -1.43
C ARG A 34 -22.08 -3.22 -1.99
N GLN A 35 -21.56 -4.06 -2.89
CA GLN A 35 -20.28 -3.80 -3.56
C GLN A 35 -20.32 -2.55 -4.43
N LEU A 36 -21.41 -2.34 -5.17
CA LEU A 36 -21.62 -1.14 -5.98
C LEU A 36 -21.72 0.12 -5.12
N GLN A 37 -22.47 0.07 -4.02
CA GLN A 37 -22.57 1.19 -3.07
C GLN A 37 -21.22 1.53 -2.45
N GLN A 38 -20.43 0.51 -2.07
CA GLN A 38 -19.09 0.72 -1.53
C GLN A 38 -18.17 1.34 -2.58
N ALA A 39 -18.15 0.81 -3.80
CA ALA A 39 -17.37 1.35 -4.90
C ALA A 39 -17.77 2.79 -5.25
N GLU A 40 -19.08 3.11 -5.19
CA GLU A 40 -19.59 4.47 -5.37
C GLU A 40 -19.12 5.41 -4.26
N THR A 41 -19.14 4.98 -2.99
CA THR A 41 -18.61 5.80 -1.89
C THR A 41 -17.12 6.05 -2.01
N THR A 42 -16.33 5.05 -2.43
CA THR A 42 -14.91 5.20 -2.73
C THR A 42 -14.70 6.17 -3.91
N ALA A 43 -15.46 6.01 -4.99
CA ALA A 43 -15.35 6.84 -6.20
C ALA A 43 -15.79 8.29 -5.99
N ARG A 44 -16.81 8.53 -5.16
CA ARG A 44 -17.30 9.87 -4.80
C ARG A 44 -16.36 10.62 -3.83
N GLY A 45 -15.25 10.01 -3.39
CA GLY A 45 -14.26 10.64 -2.54
C GLY A 45 -14.42 10.37 -1.04
N GLY A 46 -15.19 9.34 -0.66
CA GLY A 46 -15.31 8.91 0.74
C GLY A 46 -13.98 8.53 1.39
N GLU A 47 -12.96 8.18 0.59
CA GLU A 47 -11.63 7.79 1.09
C GLU A 47 -10.59 8.93 1.11
N THR A 48 -10.93 10.17 0.72
CA THR A 48 -10.02 11.31 0.94
C THR A 48 -10.28 12.03 2.26
N SER A 49 -11.36 11.70 2.95
CA SER A 49 -11.93 12.52 4.03
C SER A 49 -11.27 12.39 5.40
N ASN A 50 -10.21 11.58 5.57
CA ASN A 50 -9.45 11.49 6.82
C ASN A 50 -7.95 11.22 6.63
N ILE A 51 -7.36 11.63 5.49
CA ILE A 51 -5.91 11.55 5.32
C ILE A 51 -5.29 12.74 6.05
N SER A 52 -5.00 12.56 7.33
CA SER A 52 -4.17 13.51 8.09
C SER A 52 -2.75 13.43 7.54
N VAL A 53 -2.35 14.36 6.69
CA VAL A 53 -0.96 14.50 6.24
C VAL A 53 -0.15 15.07 7.41
N PRO A 54 0.71 14.26 8.08
CA PRO A 54 1.50 14.76 9.19
C PRO A 54 2.49 15.81 8.70
N GLN A 55 2.67 16.88 9.48
CA GLN A 55 3.68 17.89 9.18
C GLN A 55 5.08 17.29 9.32
N PRO A 56 5.93 17.35 8.28
CA PRO A 56 7.25 16.72 8.29
C PRO A 56 8.21 17.40 9.28
N ILE A 57 8.06 18.71 9.45
CA ILE A 57 8.89 19.52 10.34
C ILE A 57 8.01 20.41 11.21
N THR A 58 8.41 20.50 12.47
CA THR A 58 7.91 21.50 13.42
C THR A 58 9.04 22.47 13.77
N VAL A 59 8.73 23.75 13.90
CA VAL A 59 9.70 24.76 14.37
C VAL A 59 9.58 24.87 15.89
N ALA A 60 10.65 24.52 16.60
CA ALA A 60 10.68 24.59 18.05
C ALA A 60 11.27 25.93 18.51
N HIS A 61 10.49 26.67 19.30
CA HIS A 61 10.91 27.91 19.96
C HIS A 61 11.37 27.60 21.38
N THR A 62 12.60 27.99 21.74
CA THR A 62 13.20 27.71 23.05
C THR A 62 13.10 28.89 24.03
N GLY A 63 12.56 30.03 23.59
CA GLY A 63 12.51 31.28 24.36
C GLY A 63 13.85 31.99 24.53
N LYS A 64 14.95 31.40 24.06
CA LYS A 64 16.30 31.98 24.11
C LYS A 64 16.60 32.74 22.81
N PRO A 65 17.47 33.78 22.85
CA PRO A 65 17.91 34.47 21.64
C PRO A 65 18.54 33.51 20.64
N GLY A 66 18.19 33.64 19.36
CA GLY A 66 18.74 32.84 18.27
C GLY A 66 17.69 32.36 17.26
N ARG A 67 18.16 31.69 16.21
CA ARG A 67 17.30 31.12 15.16
C ARG A 67 16.51 29.92 15.72
N PRO A 68 15.17 29.88 15.58
CA PRO A 68 14.37 28.73 15.98
C PRO A 68 14.83 27.43 15.31
N ARG A 69 14.79 26.32 16.06
CA ARG A 69 15.30 25.03 15.59
C ARG A 69 14.24 24.32 14.76
N LYS A 70 14.59 23.84 13.57
CA LYS A 70 13.76 22.92 12.79
C LYS A 70 13.87 21.51 13.36
N VAL A 71 12.77 20.93 13.79
CA VAL A 71 12.69 19.59 14.41
C VAL A 71 11.83 18.68 13.51
N PRO A 72 12.42 17.65 12.88
CA PRO A 72 11.67 16.65 12.13
C PRO A 72 10.73 15.84 13.02
N ASN A 73 9.58 15.44 12.48
CA ASN A 73 8.70 14.50 13.16
C ASN A 73 9.36 13.12 13.23
N VAL A 74 9.61 12.64 14.45
CA VAL A 74 10.31 11.38 14.70
C VAL A 74 9.53 10.17 14.18
N GLN A 75 8.20 10.20 14.28
CA GLN A 75 7.35 9.10 13.82
C GLN A 75 7.49 8.91 12.30
N LEU A 76 7.54 10.01 11.55
CA LEU A 76 7.81 9.97 10.12
C LEU A 76 9.21 9.43 9.80
N LEU A 77 10.22 9.78 10.59
CA LEU A 77 11.58 9.22 10.38
C LEU A 77 11.57 7.69 10.51
N HIS A 78 10.85 7.13 11.47
CA HIS A 78 10.71 5.67 11.62
C HIS A 78 9.91 5.05 10.47
N GLU A 79 8.82 5.69 10.05
CA GLU A 79 7.97 5.20 8.97
C GLU A 79 8.73 5.13 7.63
N PHE A 80 9.55 6.15 7.33
CA PHE A 80 10.37 6.17 6.11
C PHE A 80 11.59 5.26 6.16
N ALA A 81 12.08 4.94 7.37
CA ALA A 81 13.17 3.99 7.56
C ALA A 81 12.69 2.52 7.60
N SER A 82 11.38 2.30 7.76
CA SER A 82 10.79 0.96 7.87
C SER A 82 11.02 0.14 6.59
N PRO A 83 11.26 -1.18 6.73
CA PRO A 83 11.40 -2.07 5.58
C PRO A 83 10.11 -2.05 4.75
N GLY A 84 10.25 -1.87 3.43
CA GLY A 84 9.13 -1.74 2.50
C GLY A 84 8.85 -0.31 2.01
N ARG A 85 9.26 0.73 2.76
CA ARG A 85 9.17 2.13 2.31
C ARG A 85 10.51 2.85 2.20
N HIS A 86 11.58 2.20 2.66
CA HIS A 86 12.97 2.65 2.70
C HIS A 86 13.36 3.71 1.65
N LEU A 87 13.06 4.98 1.93
CA LEU A 87 13.32 6.09 1.00
C LEU A 87 14.79 6.47 1.07
N GLN A 88 15.41 6.78 -0.08
CA GLN A 88 16.77 7.31 -0.08
C GLN A 88 16.89 8.55 0.83
N GLN A 89 17.95 8.61 1.65
CA GLN A 89 18.15 9.69 2.62
C GLN A 89 18.16 11.08 1.98
N THR A 90 18.69 11.21 0.77
CA THR A 90 18.69 12.45 -0.01
C THR A 90 17.28 12.90 -0.35
N LYS A 91 16.43 11.98 -0.79
CA LYS A 91 15.01 12.25 -1.09
C LYS A 91 14.24 12.61 0.17
N LEU A 92 14.46 11.87 1.26
CA LEU A 92 13.85 12.18 2.56
C LEU A 92 14.24 13.59 3.05
N ALA A 93 15.52 13.95 2.94
CA ALA A 93 16.00 15.28 3.32
C ALA A 93 15.32 16.39 2.51
N GLN A 94 15.13 16.16 1.21
CA GLN A 94 14.46 17.08 0.30
C GLN A 94 12.97 17.26 0.67
N VAL A 95 12.26 16.16 0.95
CA VAL A 95 10.85 16.19 1.40
C VAL A 95 10.71 16.91 2.73
N MET A 96 11.65 16.68 3.65
CA MET A 96 11.68 17.33 4.96
C MET A 96 12.13 18.80 4.88
N GLY A 97 12.72 19.26 3.77
CA GLY A 97 13.23 20.64 3.67
C GLY A 97 14.43 20.92 4.60
N ILE A 98 15.27 19.91 4.84
CA ILE A 98 16.51 20.01 5.62
C ILE A 98 17.69 19.46 4.84
N HIS A 99 18.89 19.85 5.25
CA HIS A 99 20.11 19.30 4.69
C HIS A 99 20.33 17.85 5.15
N HIS A 100 20.91 16.99 4.29
CA HIS A 100 21.12 15.57 4.57
C HIS A 100 22.01 15.31 5.79
N ASN A 101 23.00 16.17 6.07
CA ASN A 101 23.82 16.05 7.30
C ASN A 101 23.00 16.31 8.57
N THR A 102 22.05 17.24 8.50
CA THR A 102 21.11 17.49 9.59
C THR A 102 20.20 16.28 9.78
N LEU A 103 19.69 15.71 8.68
CA LEU A 103 18.92 14.46 8.71
C LEU A 103 19.71 13.32 9.36
N ARG A 104 20.97 13.08 8.95
CA ARG A 104 21.85 12.06 9.56
C ARG A 104 22.02 12.24 11.06
N SER A 105 22.19 13.49 11.50
CA SER A 105 22.29 13.81 12.93
C SER A 105 21.00 13.45 13.67
N TYR A 106 19.83 13.76 13.10
CA TYR A 106 18.54 13.41 13.68
C TYR A 106 18.27 11.90 13.68
N LEU A 107 18.62 11.18 12.61
CA LEU A 107 18.51 9.72 12.56
C LEU A 107 19.35 9.06 13.65
N LYS A 108 20.59 9.54 13.85
CA LYS A 108 21.46 9.08 14.94
C LYS A 108 20.88 9.38 16.33
N GLN A 109 20.37 10.61 16.54
CA GLN A 109 19.78 11.01 17.82
C GLN A 109 18.54 10.20 18.20
N ASN A 110 17.75 9.78 17.21
CA ASN A 110 16.52 9.01 17.42
C ASN A 110 16.71 7.49 17.21
N ASN A 111 17.96 7.01 17.10
CA ASN A 111 18.27 5.59 16.86
C ASN A 111 17.54 4.97 15.65
N VAL A 112 17.30 5.76 14.60
CA VAL A 112 16.66 5.31 13.37
C VAL A 112 17.73 4.73 12.44
N SER A 113 17.73 3.41 12.27
CA SER A 113 18.64 2.72 11.37
C SER A 113 18.12 2.75 9.94
N TYR A 114 19.00 3.14 9.02
CA TYR A 114 18.79 3.11 7.57
C TYR A 114 19.55 1.96 6.90
N LYS A 115 19.88 0.90 7.65
CA LYS A 115 20.55 -0.28 7.10
C LYS A 115 19.55 -1.22 6.45
N TYR A 116 19.95 -1.85 5.35
CA TYR A 116 19.22 -2.99 4.80
C TYR A 116 19.23 -4.15 5.80
N SER A 117 18.21 -5.01 5.73
CA SER A 117 18.22 -6.27 6.46
C SER A 117 19.43 -7.10 6.04
N LEU A 118 20.06 -7.73 7.02
CA LEU A 118 21.03 -8.80 6.77
C LEU A 118 20.25 -10.05 6.36
N ILE A 119 19.72 -10.06 5.13
CA ILE A 119 19.19 -11.29 4.55
C ILE A 119 20.38 -12.11 4.06
N SER A 120 20.47 -13.38 4.49
CA SER A 120 21.52 -14.27 4.00
C SER A 120 21.22 -14.70 2.57
N ASP A 121 22.27 -15.13 1.84
CA ASP A 121 22.12 -15.60 0.46
C ASP A 121 21.17 -16.81 0.38
N ALA A 122 21.24 -17.71 1.36
CA ALA A 122 20.33 -18.84 1.49
C ALA A 122 18.88 -18.42 1.74
N ASP A 123 18.65 -17.39 2.58
CA ASP A 123 17.31 -16.85 2.82
C ASP A 123 16.75 -16.14 1.57
N LEU A 124 17.64 -15.50 0.81
CA LEU A 124 17.30 -14.86 -0.47
C LEU A 124 16.88 -15.92 -1.50
N ASP A 125 17.66 -16.99 -1.67
CA ASP A 125 17.34 -18.11 -2.56
C ASP A 125 16.03 -18.81 -2.17
N GLN A 126 15.75 -18.93 -0.87
CA GLN A 126 14.49 -19.48 -0.39
C GLN A 126 13.29 -18.58 -0.73
N ALA A 127 13.45 -17.26 -0.61
CA ALA A 127 12.40 -16.30 -0.95
C ALA A 127 12.12 -16.24 -2.48
N TYR A 128 13.15 -16.46 -3.30
CA TYR A 128 13.07 -16.40 -4.76
C TYR A 128 13.03 -17.79 -5.43
N LYS A 129 12.32 -18.77 -4.85
CA LYS A 129 12.04 -20.04 -5.55
C LYS A 129 11.11 -19.81 -6.73
N VAL A 130 11.68 -19.46 -7.89
CA VAL A 130 10.96 -19.38 -9.16
C VAL A 130 10.61 -20.80 -9.60
N SER A 131 9.34 -21.06 -9.89
CA SER A 131 8.93 -22.35 -10.48
C SER A 131 9.69 -22.60 -11.78
N ARG A 132 10.04 -23.86 -12.03
CA ARG A 132 11.06 -24.31 -13.01
C ARG A 132 10.99 -23.77 -14.45
N PRO A 133 9.88 -23.27 -15.04
CA PRO A 133 9.95 -22.74 -16.40
C PRO A 133 10.88 -21.53 -16.60
N ASN A 134 11.19 -20.74 -15.55
CA ASN A 134 12.04 -19.54 -15.68
C ASN A 134 13.42 -19.66 -15.00
N ALA A 135 13.78 -20.82 -14.45
CA ALA A 135 15.02 -21.00 -13.69
C ALA A 135 16.30 -20.81 -14.52
N LEU A 136 16.23 -21.03 -15.85
CA LEU A 136 17.36 -20.87 -16.77
C LEU A 136 17.74 -19.41 -17.06
N TRP A 137 16.88 -18.44 -16.74
CA TRP A 137 17.11 -17.02 -17.03
C TRP A 137 18.14 -16.37 -16.08
N HIS A 138 18.55 -17.08 -15.03
CA HIS A 138 19.48 -16.60 -14.00
C HIS A 138 20.91 -17.16 -14.13
N MET A 139 21.17 -18.11 -15.04
CA MET A 139 22.46 -18.81 -15.12
C MET A 139 23.54 -18.06 -15.93
N ASP A 140 23.16 -17.13 -16.82
CA ASP A 140 24.11 -16.54 -17.79
C ASP A 140 24.73 -15.19 -17.37
N GLY A 141 24.47 -14.70 -16.15
CA GLY A 141 25.21 -13.56 -15.56
C GLY A 141 25.18 -12.22 -16.33
N HIS A 142 24.42 -12.12 -17.43
CA HIS A 142 24.28 -10.91 -18.23
C HIS A 142 22.99 -10.19 -17.88
N HIS A 143 23.03 -9.37 -16.83
CA HIS A 143 21.95 -8.43 -16.52
C HIS A 143 22.52 -7.01 -16.47
N LYS A 144 22.73 -6.40 -17.64
CA LYS A 144 22.74 -4.92 -17.72
C LYS A 144 21.28 -4.49 -17.76
N LEU A 145 20.78 -4.06 -16.60
CA LEU A 145 19.50 -3.36 -16.50
C LEU A 145 19.65 -2.01 -17.20
N ILE A 146 18.80 -1.76 -18.19
CA ILE A 146 18.60 -0.45 -18.84
C ILE A 146 17.88 0.47 -17.84
#